data_AF-A0A8J3WT77-F1
#
_entry.id   AF-A0A8J3WT77-F1
#
_cell.length_a   1.000
_cell.length_b   1.000
_cell.length_c   1.000
_cell.angle_alpha   90.00
_cell.angle_beta   90.00
_cell.angle_gamma   90.00
#
_symmetry.space_group_name_H-M   'P 1'
#
loop_
_entity.id
_entity.type
_entity.pdbx_description
1 polymer ?
#
loop_
_entity_poly.entity_id
_entity_poly.type
_entity_poly.pdbx_seq_one_letter_code
_entity_poly.pdbx_strand_id
1 'polypeptide(L)'
;MDGRAEDPEVGPGDLDPSEEKRHRALGELAVGLAMAEARANHGHHALANAHTSAADAHRLLAQANAGDVTEHRELEEWHRWCAMVESQLAAEADQRTPRTYRPGS
;
A
#
# COMPACT_ATOMS: atom_id res chain seq x y z
N MET A 1 -34.81 -34.34 -39.85
CA MET A 1 -34.54 -34.79 -38.48
C MET A 1 -33.50 -33.83 -37.93
N ASP A 2 -33.97 -32.75 -37.29
CA ASP A 2 -33.11 -31.73 -36.69
C ASP A 2 -32.78 -32.14 -35.26
N GLY A 3 -31.54 -32.57 -35.03
CA GLY A 3 -30.98 -32.74 -33.69
C GLY A 3 -30.19 -31.50 -33.32
N ARG A 4 -30.87 -30.47 -32.81
CA ARG A 4 -30.21 -29.30 -32.21
C ARG A 4 -29.74 -29.73 -30.83
N ALA A 5 -28.43 -29.90 -30.66
CA ALA A 5 -27.83 -30.07 -29.34
C ALA A 5 -28.13 -28.79 -28.55
N GLU A 6 -28.86 -28.93 -27.46
CA GLU A 6 -29.06 -27.84 -26.50
C GLU A 6 -27.72 -27.58 -25.81
N ASP A 7 -27.17 -26.38 -26.01
CA ASP A 7 -26.05 -25.89 -25.20
C ASP A 7 -26.53 -25.84 -23.74
N PRO A 8 -25.76 -26.35 -22.75
CA PRO A 8 -26.16 -26.24 -21.37
C PRO A 8 -26.15 -24.77 -20.95
N GLU A 9 -27.34 -24.19 -20.81
CA GLU A 9 -27.52 -22.93 -20.09
C GLU A 9 -27.04 -23.11 -18.66
N VAL A 10 -25.85 -22.60 -18.35
CA VAL A 10 -25.39 -22.45 -16.97
C VAL A 10 -26.23 -21.31 -16.36
N GLY A 11 -27.37 -21.69 -15.78
CA GLY A 11 -28.22 -20.78 -15.03
C GLY A 11 -27.49 -20.21 -13.81
N PRO A 12 -27.86 -19.02 -13.31
CA PRO A 12 -27.18 -18.31 -12.22
C PRO A 12 -27.38 -18.95 -10.82
N GLY A 13 -27.64 -20.25 -10.75
CA GLY A 13 -28.12 -20.94 -9.55
C GLY A 13 -27.25 -22.04 -8.95
N ASP A 14 -26.23 -22.56 -9.64
CA ASP A 14 -25.50 -23.74 -9.17
C ASP A 14 -24.00 -23.47 -8.96
N LEU A 15 -23.68 -22.70 -7.92
CA LEU A 15 -22.34 -22.79 -7.31
C LEU A 15 -22.36 -23.92 -6.29
N ASP A 16 -21.44 -24.87 -6.42
CA ASP A 16 -21.21 -25.90 -5.41
C ASP A 16 -20.96 -25.19 -4.05
N PRO A 17 -21.61 -25.58 -2.93
CA PRO A 17 -21.31 -25.04 -1.62
C PRO A 17 -19.81 -25.06 -1.25
N SER A 18 -19.04 -25.99 -1.83
CA SER A 18 -17.58 -26.03 -1.72
C SER A 18 -16.88 -24.90 -2.50
N GLU A 19 -17.44 -24.49 -3.64
CA GLU A 19 -17.03 -23.36 -4.45
C GLU A 19 -17.42 -22.02 -3.81
N GLU A 20 -18.65 -21.90 -3.27
CA GLU A 20 -19.05 -20.73 -2.49
C GLU A 20 -18.14 -20.51 -1.27
N LYS A 21 -17.81 -21.59 -0.55
CA LYS A 21 -16.89 -21.52 0.59
C LYS A 21 -15.48 -21.10 0.17
N ARG A 22 -14.98 -21.59 -0.97
CA ARG A 22 -13.69 -21.17 -1.54
C ARG A 22 -13.73 -19.70 -1.96
N HIS A 23 -14.78 -19.26 -2.65
CA HIS A 23 -14.96 -17.87 -3.05
C HIS A 23 -15.01 -16.92 -1.84
N ARG A 24 -15.73 -17.30 -0.78
CA ARG A 24 -15.75 -16.52 0.47
C ARG A 24 -14.35 -16.41 1.08
N ALA A 25 -13.63 -17.52 1.20
CA ALA A 25 -12.27 -17.53 1.75
C ALA A 25 -11.29 -16.68 0.90
N LEU A 26 -11.40 -16.74 -0.44
CA LEU A 26 -10.62 -15.90 -1.34
C LEU A 26 -10.96 -14.41 -1.18
N GLY A 27 -12.25 -14.08 -1.01
CA GLY A 27 -12.71 -12.72 -0.74
C GLY A 27 -12.14 -12.16 0.58
N GLU A 28 -12.17 -12.96 1.65
CA GLU A 28 -11.59 -12.59 2.95
C GLU A 28 -10.06 -12.37 2.85
N LEU A 29 -9.35 -13.25 2.13
CA LEU A 29 -7.92 -13.10 1.87
C LEU A 29 -7.61 -11.84 1.05
N ALA A 30 -8.40 -11.54 0.02
CA ALA A 30 -8.22 -10.34 -0.80
C ALA A 30 -8.43 -9.05 0.01
N VAL A 31 -9.44 -9.00 0.88
CA VAL A 31 -9.65 -7.88 1.80
C VAL A 31 -8.50 -7.75 2.78
N GLY A 32 -8.07 -8.87 3.39
CA GLY A 32 -6.95 -8.88 4.33
C GLY A 32 -5.65 -8.37 3.68
N LEU A 33 -5.36 -8.81 2.46
CA LEU A 33 -4.21 -8.34 1.67
C LEU A 33 -4.31 -6.84 1.39
N ALA A 34 -5.44 -6.36 0.87
CA ALA A 34 -5.65 -4.94 0.56
C ALA A 34 -5.47 -4.05 1.80
N MET A 35 -5.97 -4.49 2.97
CA MET A 35 -5.77 -3.77 4.23
C MET A 35 -4.31 -3.76 4.68
N ALA A 36 -3.58 -4.86 4.50
CA ALA A 36 -2.16 -4.94 4.83
C ALA A 36 -1.31 -4.03 3.94
N GLU A 37 -1.57 -4.04 2.63
CA GLU A 37 -0.88 -3.18 1.65
C GLU A 37 -1.16 -1.70 1.91
N ALA A 38 -2.43 -1.32 2.14
CA ALA A 38 -2.80 0.05 2.48
C ALA A 38 -2.11 0.52 3.77
N ARG A 39 -1.97 -0.36 4.76
CA ARG A 39 -1.27 -0.03 6.02
C ARG A 39 0.24 0.14 5.81
N ALA A 40 0.87 -0.73 5.02
CA ALA A 40 2.28 -0.61 4.69
C ALA A 40 2.56 0.71 3.96
N ASN A 41 1.73 1.04 2.96
CA ASN A 41 1.83 2.31 2.23
C ASN A 41 1.65 3.53 3.14
N HIS A 42 0.64 3.51 4.01
CA HIS A 42 0.46 4.55 5.01
C HIS A 42 1.67 4.69 5.94
N GLY A 43 2.30 3.58 6.32
CA GLY A 43 3.53 3.55 7.10
C GLY A 43 4.69 4.29 6.43
N HIS A 44 4.91 4.08 5.13
CA HIS A 44 5.94 4.80 4.36
C HIS A 44 5.69 6.31 4.35
N HIS A 45 4.45 6.76 4.12
CA HIS A 45 4.11 8.18 4.21
C HIS A 45 4.35 8.76 5.62
N ALA A 46 3.98 8.01 6.66
CA ALA A 46 4.18 8.44 8.04
C ALA A 46 5.68 8.58 8.37
N LEU A 47 6.51 7.63 7.96
CA LEU A 47 7.96 7.67 8.13
C LEU A 47 8.60 8.82 7.36
N ALA A 48 8.18 9.04 6.10
CA ALA A 48 8.65 10.17 5.29
C ALA A 48 8.41 11.51 6.03
N ASN A 49 7.19 11.71 6.53
CA ASN A 49 6.82 12.93 7.27
C ASN A 49 7.60 13.08 8.58
N ALA A 50 7.81 11.98 9.31
CA ALA A 50 8.57 11.98 10.55
C ALA A 50 10.03 12.36 10.31
N HIS A 51 10.66 11.81 9.27
CA HIS A 51 12.01 12.15 8.87
C HIS A 51 12.14 13.60 8.39
N THR A 52 11.19 14.12 7.61
CA THR A 52 11.16 15.55 7.25
C THR A 52 11.11 16.42 8.51
N SER A 53 10.25 16.10 9.47
CA SER A 53 10.13 16.85 10.72
C SER A 53 11.42 16.80 11.55
N ALA A 54 12.07 15.64 11.63
CA ALA A 54 13.34 15.49 12.32
C ALA A 54 14.46 16.30 11.64
N ALA A 55 14.54 16.27 10.31
CA ALA A 55 15.49 17.08 9.55
C ALA A 55 15.29 18.58 9.83
N ASP A 56 14.04 19.05 9.81
CA ASP A 56 13.72 20.44 10.12
C ASP A 56 14.10 20.84 11.55
N ALA A 57 13.88 19.96 12.53
CA ALA A 57 14.30 20.20 13.91
C ALA A 57 15.82 20.33 14.01
N HIS A 58 16.58 19.42 13.41
CA HIS A 58 18.04 19.49 13.38
C HIS A 58 18.56 20.75 12.68
N ARG A 59 17.94 21.15 11.57
CA ARG A 59 18.23 22.40 10.88
C ARG A 59 18.07 23.61 11.81
N LEU A 60 16.96 23.66 12.55
CA LEU A 60 16.67 24.76 13.48
C LEU A 60 17.68 24.79 14.64
N LEU A 61 18.05 23.63 15.19
CA LEU A 61 19.06 23.54 16.25
C LEU A 61 20.45 24.01 15.76
N ALA A 62 20.86 23.57 14.58
CA ALA A 62 22.10 24.02 13.94
C ALA A 62 22.10 25.54 13.68
N GLN A 63 20.99 26.11 13.21
CA GLN A 63 20.84 27.56 12.98
C GLN A 63 20.86 28.37 14.28
N ALA A 64 20.35 27.81 15.38
CA ALA A 64 20.41 28.41 16.70
C ALA A 64 21.78 28.25 17.40
N ASN A 65 22.75 27.57 16.77
CA ASN A 65 24.01 27.14 17.38
C ASN A 65 23.79 26.39 18.72
N ALA A 66 22.72 25.60 18.82
CA ALA A 66 22.40 24.82 20.00
C ALA A 66 23.05 23.44 19.89
N GLY A 67 23.93 23.09 20.83
CA GLY A 67 24.62 21.79 20.83
C GLY A 67 25.73 21.69 19.77
N ASP A 68 26.00 20.47 19.29
CA ASP A 68 26.97 20.22 18.23
C ASP A 68 26.34 20.53 16.86
N VAL A 69 26.74 21.66 16.28
CA VAL A 69 26.25 22.13 14.99
C VAL A 69 26.62 21.19 13.84
N THR A 70 27.79 20.55 13.91
CA THR A 70 28.25 19.64 12.86
C THR A 70 27.38 18.38 12.87
N GLU A 71 27.19 17.80 14.05
CA GLU A 71 26.33 16.62 14.22
C GLU A 71 24.89 16.91 13.76
N HIS A 72 24.34 18.08 14.12
CA HIS A 72 23.00 18.45 13.67
C HIS A 72 22.89 18.59 12.14
N ARG A 73 23.92 19.09 11.45
CA ARG A 73 23.90 19.14 9.97
C ARG A 73 23.98 17.76 9.34
N GLU A 74 24.82 16.89 9.88
CA GLU A 74 24.93 15.50 9.42
C GLU A 74 23.61 14.73 9.60
N LEU A 75 22.96 14.89 10.76
CA LEU A 75 21.65 14.28 11.04
C LEU A 75 20.53 14.88 10.19
N GLU A 76 20.55 16.19 9.92
CA GLU A 76 19.63 16.82 8.97
C GLU A 76 19.74 16.16 7.60
N GLU A 77 20.95 16.05 7.05
CA GLU A 77 21.18 15.46 5.73
C GLU A 77 20.75 13.98 5.68
N TRP A 78 21.09 13.21 6.72
CA TRP A 78 20.67 11.82 6.83
C TRP A 78 19.15 11.67 6.86
N HIS A 79 18.46 12.46 7.68
CA HIS A 79 17.00 12.43 7.74
C HIS A 79 16.33 12.87 6.45
N ARG A 80 16.89 13.87 5.73
CA ARG A 80 16.37 14.24 4.40
C ARG A 80 16.49 13.10 3.41
N TRP A 81 17.61 12.37 3.44
CA TRP A 81 17.79 11.19 2.60
C TRP A 81 16.77 10.10 2.94
N CYS A 82 16.55 9.79 4.23
CA CYS A 82 15.54 8.83 4.65
C CYS A 82 14.12 9.24 4.20
N ALA A 83 13.74 10.51 4.36
CA ALA A 83 12.44 11.02 3.92
C ALA A 83 12.23 10.84 2.41
N MET A 84 13.27 11.05 1.61
CA MET A 84 13.24 10.83 0.16
C MET A 84 13.03 9.36 -0.19
N VAL A 85 13.75 8.44 0.47
CA VAL A 85 13.61 7.00 0.23
C VAL A 85 12.21 6.51 0.60
N GLU A 86 11.70 6.88 1.78
CA GLU A 86 10.35 6.49 2.22
C GLU A 86 9.26 7.07 1.29
N SER A 87 9.45 8.29 0.78
CA SER A 87 8.52 8.88 -0.19
C SER A 87 8.50 8.12 -1.52
N GLN A 88 9.65 7.62 -1.98
CA GLN A 88 9.73 6.79 -3.19
C GLN A 88 9.04 5.43 -2.99
N LEU A 89 9.25 4.80 -1.82
CA LEU A 89 8.58 3.56 -1.46
C LEU A 89 7.05 3.73 -1.40
N ALA A 90 6.59 4.82 -0.79
CA ALA A 90 5.16 5.15 -0.75
C ALA A 90 4.59 5.36 -2.16
N ALA A 91 5.28 6.12 -3.01
CA ALA A 91 4.85 6.36 -4.39
C ALA A 91 4.81 5.08 -5.24
N GLU A 92 5.74 4.14 -5.00
CA GLU A 92 5.74 2.84 -5.65
C GLU A 92 4.59 1.96 -5.15
N ALA A 93 4.33 1.95 -3.84
CA ALA A 93 3.21 1.24 -3.26
C ALA A 93 1.87 1.79 -3.79
N ASP A 94 1.70 3.11 -3.87
CA ASP A 94 0.52 3.79 -4.44
C ASP A 94 0.21 3.39 -5.89
N GLN A 95 1.25 3.08 -6.67
CA GLN A 95 1.12 2.63 -8.06
C GLN A 95 0.76 1.14 -8.15
N ARG A 96 1.24 0.34 -7.20
CA ARG A 96 1.05 -1.12 -7.18
C ARG A 96 -0.24 -1.55 -6.49
N THR A 97 -0.73 -0.80 -5.51
CA THR A 97 -1.99 -1.10 -4.80
C THR A 97 -3.18 -0.88 -5.74
N PRO A 98 -3.97 -1.93 -6.07
CA PRO A 98 -5.11 -1.82 -6.96
C PRO A 98 -6.15 -0.85 -6.40
N ARG A 99 -6.38 0.29 -7.08
CA ARG A 99 -7.31 1.33 -6.61
C ARG A 99 -8.79 0.95 -6.76
N THR A 100 -9.10 -0.07 -7.55
CA THR A 100 -10.45 -0.61 -7.73
C THR A 100 -10.39 -2.06 -8.17
N TYR A 101 -10.95 -2.97 -7.37
CA TYR A 101 -11.44 -4.25 -7.87
C TYR A 101 -12.71 -3.98 -8.70
N ARG A 102 -12.67 -4.25 -10.02
CA ARG A 102 -13.89 -4.42 -10.81
C ARG A 102 -14.16 -5.91 -10.95
N PRO A 103 -15.21 -6.46 -10.32
CA PRO A 103 -15.67 -7.78 -10.67
C PRO A 103 -16.27 -7.72 -12.09
N GLY A 104 -15.73 -8.50 -13.03
CA GLY A 104 -16.33 -8.74 -14.35
C GLY A 104 -15.76 -7.94 -15.52
N SER A 105 -14.45 -8.04 -15.79
CA SER A 105 -13.88 -7.75 -17.13
C SER A 105 -13.45 -9.05 -17.78
#